data_AF-A0A838QAL4-F1
#
_entry.id   AF-A0A838QAL4-F1
#
_cell.length_a   1.000
_cell.length_b   1.000
_cell.length_c   1.000
_cell.angle_alpha   90.00
_cell.angle_beta   90.00
_cell.angle_gamma   90.00
#
_symmetry.space_group_name_H-M   'P 1'
#
loop_
_entity.id
_entity.type
_entity.pdbx_description
1 polymer ?
#
loop_
_entity_poly.entity_id
_entity_poly.type
_entity_poly.pdbx_seq_one_letter_code
_entity_poly.pdbx_strand_id
1 'polypeptide(L)'
;YSQFPRLIELCVNAVQGIMMSPESITSRFSVSLGVARFLDPASIHPVLLAVIGSVDVFTIWVTILIGIGLYVVAGVKKESAAIAAVLVWLVSLVPSLFGALQQA
;
A
#
# COMPACT_ATOMS: atom_id res chain seq x y z
N TYR A 1 6.75 15.47 5.26
CA TYR A 1 7.23 14.36 6.10
C TYR A 1 6.52 13.03 5.84
N SER A 2 5.20 12.99 5.62
CA SER A 2 4.47 11.73 5.39
C SER A 2 4.88 10.91 4.16
N GLN A 3 5.61 11.49 3.21
CA GLN A 3 6.16 10.78 2.04
C GLN A 3 7.52 10.12 2.29
N PHE A 4 8.15 10.37 3.44
CA PHE A 4 9.43 9.76 3.76
C PHE A 4 9.39 8.22 3.78
N PRO A 5 8.34 7.56 4.32
CA PRO A 5 8.18 6.12 4.19
C PRO A 5 8.16 5.62 2.74
N ARG A 6 7.65 6.40 1.78
CA ARG A 6 7.63 6.02 0.36
C ARG A 6 9.03 6.01 -0.26
N LEU A 7 9.92 6.88 0.20
CA LEU A 7 11.33 6.84 -0.22
C LEU A 7 12.02 5.59 0.31
N ILE A 8 11.76 5.23 1.57
CA ILE A 8 12.29 4.00 2.17
C ILE A 8 11.74 2.78 1.44
N GLU A 9 10.43 2.75 1.15
CA GLU A 9 9.78 1.70 0.38
C GLU A 9 10.45 1.50 -0.98
N LEU A 10 10.70 2.59 -1.71
CA LEU A 10 11.38 2.54 -3.00
C LEU A 10 12.76 1.87 -2.87
N CYS A 11 13.57 2.29 -1.89
CA CYS A 11 14.89 1.71 -1.66
C CYS A 11 14.80 0.22 -1.28
N VAL A 12 13.90 -0.13 -0.36
CA VAL A 12 13.73 -1.50 0.14
C VAL A 12 13.23 -2.43 -0.97
N ASN A 13 12.27 -1.99 -1.79
CA ASN A 13 11.75 -2.77 -2.91
C ASN A 13 12.83 -2.94 -4.01
N ALA A 14 13.63 -1.91 -4.27
CA ALA A 14 14.74 -1.99 -5.23
C ALA A 14 15.82 -3.00 -4.77
N VAL A 15 16.24 -2.93 -3.50
CA VAL A 15 17.19 -3.89 -2.93
C VAL A 15 16.66 -5.31 -3.00
N GLN A 16 15.40 -5.53 -2.62
CA GLN A 16 14.76 -6.84 -2.74
C GLN A 16 14.75 -7.33 -4.19
N GLY A 17 14.38 -6.49 -5.16
CA GLY A 17 14.35 -6.84 -6.57
C GLY A 17 15.72 -7.28 -7.11
N ILE A 18 16.81 -6.66 -6.67
CA ILE A 18 18.18 -7.04 -7.07
C ILE A 18 18.60 -8.39 -6.46
N MET A 19 18.10 -8.72 -5.27
CA MET A 19 18.44 -9.94 -4.55
C MET A 19 17.58 -11.14 -4.95
N MET A 20 16.48 -10.93 -5.67
CA MET A 20 15.54 -11.96 -6.09
C MET A 20 15.90 -12.54 -7.46
N SER A 21 15.64 -13.84 -7.67
CA SER A 21 15.76 -14.42 -9.01
C SER A 21 14.63 -13.91 -9.90
N PRO A 22 14.85 -13.68 -11.21
CA PRO A 22 13.81 -13.16 -12.10
C PRO A 22 12.52 -13.98 -12.09
N GLU A 23 12.63 -15.30 -11.94
CA GLU A 23 11.50 -16.24 -11.93
C GLU A 23 10.59 -16.07 -10.71
N SER A 24 11.13 -15.50 -9.62
CA SER A 24 10.36 -15.22 -8.39
C SER A 24 9.56 -13.91 -8.44
N ILE A 25 9.77 -13.08 -9.47
CA ILE A 25 9.05 -11.82 -9.67
C ILE A 25 7.87 -12.08 -10.61
N THR A 26 6.78 -12.62 -10.07
CA THR A 26 5.58 -12.98 -10.83
C THR A 26 4.53 -11.88 -10.87
N SER A 27 4.65 -10.86 -10.01
CA SER A 27 3.75 -9.71 -9.94
C SER A 27 4.45 -8.45 -9.43
N ARG A 28 3.77 -7.30 -9.56
CA ARG A 28 4.21 -6.03 -8.95
C ARG A 28 4.29 -6.09 -7.41
N PHE A 29 3.58 -7.01 -6.77
CA PHE A 29 3.59 -7.20 -5.32
C PHE A 29 4.72 -8.12 -4.85
N SER A 30 5.46 -8.77 -5.76
CA SER A 30 6.51 -9.73 -5.40
C SER A 30 7.64 -9.12 -4.58
N VAL A 31 7.86 -7.81 -4.72
CA VAL A 31 8.87 -7.05 -3.96
C VAL A 31 8.26 -6.25 -2.82
N SER A 32 6.94 -6.22 -2.67
CA SER A 32 6.29 -5.47 -1.59
C SER A 32 6.50 -6.16 -0.25
N LEU A 33 6.39 -5.38 0.82
CA LEU A 33 6.29 -5.88 2.19
C LEU A 33 4.83 -5.86 2.65
N GLY A 34 4.00 -6.66 1.98
CA GLY A 34 2.56 -6.74 2.23
C GLY A 34 1.99 -8.12 1.97
N VAL A 35 0.70 -8.28 2.30
CA VAL A 35 0.03 -9.59 2.26
C VAL A 35 -0.03 -10.15 0.84
N ALA A 36 -0.24 -9.29 -0.17
CA ALA A 36 -0.37 -9.70 -1.57
C ALA A 36 0.89 -10.36 -2.15
N ARG A 37 2.05 -10.22 -1.50
CA ARG A 37 3.30 -10.90 -1.91
C ARG A 37 3.16 -12.42 -1.88
N PHE A 38 2.35 -12.95 -0.97
CA PHE A 38 2.20 -14.39 -0.74
C PHE A 38 1.05 -15.00 -1.55
N LEU A 39 0.41 -14.21 -2.41
CA LEU A 39 -0.75 -14.63 -3.18
C LEU A 39 -0.36 -14.87 -4.64
N ASP A 40 -0.87 -15.94 -5.22
CA ASP A 40 -0.73 -16.21 -6.64
C ASP A 40 -1.68 -15.30 -7.45
N PRO A 41 -1.16 -14.41 -8.32
CA PRO A 41 -2.00 -13.55 -9.14
C PRO A 41 -2.90 -14.31 -10.12
N ALA A 42 -2.52 -15.53 -10.52
CA ALA A 42 -3.30 -16.34 -11.44
C ALA A 42 -4.53 -16.99 -10.77
N SER A 43 -4.51 -17.13 -9.44
CA SER A 43 -5.58 -17.79 -8.69
C SER A 43 -6.56 -16.83 -8.01
N ILE A 44 -6.35 -15.50 -8.11
CA ILE A 44 -7.13 -14.49 -7.39
C ILE A 44 -7.67 -13.43 -8.33
N HIS A 45 -8.92 -13.01 -8.10
CA HIS A 45 -9.56 -11.95 -8.86
C HIS A 45 -8.74 -10.63 -8.81
N PRO A 46 -8.48 -9.94 -9.94
CA PRO A 46 -7.60 -8.75 -9.99
C PRO A 46 -7.99 -7.64 -9.01
N VAL A 47 -9.29 -7.38 -8.88
CA VAL A 47 -9.83 -6.38 -7.92
C VAL A 47 -9.52 -6.77 -6.47
N LEU A 48 -9.69 -8.04 -6.10
CA LEU A 48 -9.39 -8.51 -4.75
C LEU A 48 -7.89 -8.41 -4.47
N LEU A 49 -7.06 -8.79 -5.45
CA LEU A 49 -5.61 -8.65 -5.36
C LEU A 49 -5.19 -7.18 -5.18
N ALA A 50 -5.85 -6.24 -5.86
CA ALA A 50 -5.59 -4.80 -5.70
C ALA A 50 -5.95 -4.27 -4.30
N VAL A 51 -7.06 -4.74 -3.72
CA VAL A 51 -7.43 -4.38 -2.33
C VAL A 51 -6.42 -4.96 -1.35
N ILE A 52 -6.10 -6.25 -1.45
CA ILE A 52 -5.13 -6.88 -0.54
C ILE A 52 -3.73 -6.27 -0.72
N GLY A 53 -3.38 -5.88 -1.94
CA GLY A 53 -2.11 -5.24 -2.28
C GLY A 53 -1.87 -3.89 -1.60
N SER A 54 -2.93 -3.24 -1.10
CA SER A 54 -2.82 -2.01 -0.31
C SER A 54 -2.54 -2.24 1.18
N VAL A 55 -2.58 -3.51 1.61
CA VAL A 55 -2.24 -3.94 2.97
C VAL A 55 -0.77 -4.30 3.01
N ASP A 56 0.06 -3.26 3.07
CA ASP A 56 1.51 -3.35 3.19
C ASP A 56 2.03 -2.43 4.31
N VAL A 57 3.24 -2.74 4.81
CA VAL A 57 3.85 -2.05 5.95
C VAL A 57 4.00 -0.54 5.70
N PHE A 58 4.38 -0.12 4.50
CA PHE A 58 4.62 1.29 4.19
C PHE A 58 3.33 2.07 4.01
N THR A 59 2.32 1.48 3.37
CA THR A 59 0.99 2.09 3.28
C THR A 59 0.33 2.25 4.64
N ILE A 60 0.47 1.26 5.54
CA ILE A 60 0.01 1.39 6.93
C ILE A 60 0.77 2.50 7.65
N TRP A 61 2.10 2.58 7.47
CA TRP A 61 2.91 3.63 8.07
C TRP A 61 2.48 5.03 7.60
N VAL A 62 2.31 5.25 6.29
CA VAL A 62 1.84 6.53 5.74
C VAL A 62 0.45 6.87 6.30
N THR A 63 -0.46 5.90 6.35
CA THR A 63 -1.81 6.09 6.91
C THR A 63 -1.76 6.54 8.37
N ILE A 64 -0.91 5.91 9.19
CA ILE A 64 -0.71 6.31 10.58
C ILE A 64 -0.16 7.74 10.69
N LEU A 65 0.84 8.09 9.87
CA LEU A 65 1.41 9.46 9.87
C LEU A 65 0.38 10.51 9.44
N ILE A 66 -0.52 10.19 8.52
CA ILE A 66 -1.64 11.07 8.15
C ILE A 66 -2.55 11.29 9.37
N GLY A 67 -2.96 10.22 10.04
CA GLY A 67 -3.80 10.31 11.25
C GLY A 67 -3.13 11.14 12.35
N ILE A 68 -1.84 10.92 12.61
CA ILE A 68 -1.06 11.71 13.58
C ILE A 68 -0.99 13.18 13.14
N GLY A 69 -0.74 13.46 11.86
CA GLY A 69 -0.71 14.82 11.34
C GLY A 69 -2.05 15.53 11.53
N LEU A 70 -3.17 14.85 11.26
CA LEU A 70 -4.50 15.40 11.49
C LEU A 70 -4.77 15.66 12.97
N TYR A 71 -4.38 14.73 13.86
CA TYR A 71 -4.56 14.90 15.30
C TYR A 71 -3.71 16.05 15.88
N VAL A 72 -2.42 16.10 15.53
CA VAL A 72 -1.45 17.03 16.15
C VAL A 72 -1.45 18.39 15.47
N VAL A 73 -1.46 18.44 14.14
CA VAL A 73 -1.30 19.70 13.38
C VAL A 73 -2.64 20.37 13.15
N ALA A 74 -3.66 19.61 12.75
CA ALA A 74 -5.00 20.14 12.49
C ALA A 74 -5.90 20.15 13.75
N GLY A 75 -5.44 19.58 14.88
CA GLY A 75 -6.16 19.60 16.15
C GLY A 75 -7.48 18.81 16.13
N VAL A 76 -7.65 17.89 15.19
CA VAL A 76 -8.87 17.09 15.06
C VAL A 76 -8.91 16.05 16.18
N LYS A 77 -10.10 15.70 16.70
CA LYS A 77 -10.25 14.62 17.70
C LYS A 77 -9.65 13.32 17.20
N LYS A 78 -9.11 12.50 18.11
CA LYS A 78 -8.39 11.26 17.79
C LYS A 78 -9.22 10.29 16.93
N GLU A 79 -10.49 10.12 17.28
CA GLU A 79 -11.42 9.23 16.56
C GLU A 79 -11.66 9.73 15.13
N SER A 80 -11.89 11.03 14.99
CA SER A 80 -12.08 11.68 13.68
C SER A 80 -10.82 11.64 12.82
N ALA A 81 -9.63 11.82 13.42
CA ALA A 81 -8.36 11.72 12.73
C ALA A 81 -8.08 10.29 12.23
N ALA A 82 -8.42 9.28 13.03
CA ALA A 82 -8.32 7.88 12.62
C ALA A 82 -9.26 7.56 11.46
N ILE A 83 -10.52 7.98 11.53
CA ILE A 83 -11.50 7.80 10.44
C ILE A 83 -11.01 8.49 9.17
N ALA A 84 -10.57 9.74 9.28
CA ALA A 84 -10.06 10.49 8.15
C ALA A 84 -8.84 9.82 7.50
N ALA A 85 -7.91 9.26 8.29
CA ALA A 85 -6.79 8.50 7.77
C ALA A 85 -7.23 7.26 6.98
N VAL A 86 -8.20 6.49 7.51
CA VAL A 86 -8.78 5.34 6.81
C VAL A 86 -9.48 5.75 5.52
N LEU A 87 -10.22 6.87 5.52
CA LEU A 87 -10.84 7.40 4.31
C LEU A 87 -9.81 7.79 3.25
N VAL A 88 -8.71 8.42 3.65
CA VAL A 88 -7.61 8.75 2.73
C VAL A 88 -6.97 7.48 2.17
N TRP A 89 -6.78 6.45 3.01
CA TRP A 89 -6.32 5.15 2.56
C TRP A 89 -7.28 4.53 1.53
N LEU A 90 -8.59 4.54 1.78
CA LEU A 90 -9.60 4.05 0.83
C LEU A 90 -9.57 4.81 -0.50
N VAL A 91 -9.44 6.14 -0.46
CA VAL A 91 -9.30 6.97 -1.67
C VAL A 91 -8.03 6.61 -2.45
N SER A 92 -6.94 6.28 -1.76
CA SER A 92 -5.70 5.84 -2.39
C SER A 92 -5.83 4.52 -3.16
N LEU A 93 -6.87 3.72 -2.91
CA LEU A 93 -7.16 2.51 -3.66
C LEU A 93 -7.66 2.80 -5.07
N VAL A 94 -8.27 3.96 -5.31
CA VAL A 94 -8.97 4.28 -6.57
C VAL A 94 -8.09 4.05 -7.81
N PRO A 95 -6.83 4.52 -7.88
CA PRO A 95 -5.97 4.24 -9.03
C PRO A 95 -5.69 2.74 -9.23
N SER A 96 -5.49 1.99 -8.14
CA SER A 96 -5.24 0.55 -8.20
C SER A 96 -6.48 -0.23 -8.63
N LEU A 97 -7.65 0.16 -8.14
CA LEU A 97 -8.93 -0.44 -8.52
C LEU A 97 -9.26 -0.14 -9.98
N PHE A 98 -9.03 1.08 -10.45
CA PHE A 98 -9.21 1.45 -11.84
C PHE A 98 -8.32 0.59 -12.76
N GLY A 99 -7.05 0.43 -12.43
CA GLY A 99 -6.15 -0.45 -13.17
C GLY A 99 -6.57 -1.93 -13.13
N ALA A 100 -7.11 -2.41 -12.00
CA ALA A 100 -7.58 -3.78 -11.87
C ALA A 100 -8.88 -4.05 -12.65
N LEU A 101 -9.79 -3.09 -12.71
CA LEU A 101 -11.04 -3.20 -13.48
C LEU A 101 -10.79 -3.24 -14.99
N GLN A 102 -9.69 -2.64 -15.48
CA GLN A 102 -9.29 -2.75 -16.87
C GLN A 102 -8.72 -4.13 -17.24
N GLN A 103 -8.32 -4.91 -16.24
CA GLN A 103 -7.71 -6.24 -16.40
C GLN A 103 -8.70 -7.39 -16.14
N ALA A 104 -9.91 -7.09 -15.67
CA ALA A 104 -10.98 -8.04 -15.39
C ALA A 104 -11.93 -8.16 -16.59
#